data_AF-A0A9E4I5D3-F1
#
_entry.id   AF-A0A9E4I5D3-F1
#
_cell.length_a   1.000
_cell.length_b   1.000
_cell.length_c   1.000
_cell.angle_alpha   90.00
_cell.angle_beta   90.00
_cell.angle_gamma   90.00
#
_symmetry.space_group_name_H-M   'P 1'
#
loop_
_entity.id
_entity.type
_entity.pdbx_description
1 polymer ?
#
loop_
_entity_poly.entity_id
_entity_poly.type
_entity_poly.pdbx_seq_one_letter_code
_entity_poly.pdbx_strand_id
1 'polypeptide(L)'
;MRILVSDTSVLIDLERGNFLQAVFGLPFEFAVPDLLYERELRHHGGPQLVKLGLRVEELDADGVALALTYRRRRRALSPPDSFALALASSESWTLLISTQKLFCVVK
;
A
#
# COMPACT_ATOMS: atom_id res chain seq x y z
N MET A 1 10.29 5.33 -9.79
CA MET A 1 9.23 5.94 -8.95
C MET A 1 8.58 4.82 -8.16
N ARG A 2 8.31 5.05 -6.88
CA ARG A 2 7.82 4.02 -5.96
C ARG A 2 6.32 4.21 -5.67
N ILE A 3 5.56 3.13 -5.78
CA ILE A 3 4.10 3.12 -5.68
C ILE A 3 3.70 2.23 -4.51
N LEU A 4 3.11 2.83 -3.48
CA LEU A 4 2.63 2.12 -2.31
C LEU A 4 1.13 1.87 -2.46
N VAL A 5 0.73 0.61 -2.50
CA VAL A 5 -0.66 0.19 -2.62
C VAL A 5 -1.20 -0.10 -1.22
N SER A 6 -2.15 0.71 -0.78
CA SER A 6 -2.75 0.61 0.55
C SER A 6 -4.06 -0.17 0.57
N ASP A 7 -4.55 -0.59 -0.59
CA ASP A 7 -5.84 -1.27 -0.70
C ASP A 7 -5.71 -2.46 -1.66
N THR A 8 -6.09 -3.64 -1.19
CA THR A 8 -6.05 -4.87 -2.00
C THR A 8 -7.00 -4.84 -3.17
N SER A 9 -8.08 -4.04 -3.13
CA SER A 9 -9.03 -3.90 -4.24
C SER A 9 -8.35 -3.47 -5.53
N VAL A 10 -7.33 -2.60 -5.47
CA VAL A 10 -6.55 -2.18 -6.64
C VAL A 10 -5.84 -3.38 -7.28
N LEU A 11 -5.22 -4.24 -6.47
CA LEU A 11 -4.53 -5.44 -6.96
C LEU A 11 -5.53 -6.47 -7.51
N ILE A 12 -6.68 -6.62 -6.85
CA ILE A 12 -7.75 -7.52 -7.29
C ILE A 12 -8.33 -7.06 -8.63
N ASP A 13 -8.55 -5.77 -8.83
CA ASP A 13 -9.08 -5.24 -10.09
C ASP A 13 -8.06 -5.39 -11.22
N LEU A 14 -6.77 -5.18 -10.94
CA LEU A 14 -5.69 -5.45 -11.90
C LEU A 14 -5.58 -6.94 -12.25
N GLU A 15 -5.80 -7.84 -11.28
CA GLU A 15 -5.83 -9.28 -11.51
C GLU A 15 -7.00 -9.66 -12.41
N ARG A 16 -8.21 -9.19 -12.09
CA ARG A 16 -9.43 -9.45 -12.88
C ARG A 16 -9.35 -8.92 -14.31
N GLY A 17 -8.61 -7.82 -14.51
CA GLY A 17 -8.36 -7.24 -15.82
C GLY A 17 -7.20 -7.89 -16.59
N ASN A 18 -6.52 -8.91 -16.04
CA ASN A 18 -5.30 -9.50 -16.60
C ASN A 18 -4.16 -8.49 -16.83
N PHE A 19 -4.11 -7.41 -16.05
CA PHE A 19 -3.12 -6.34 -16.21
C PHE A 19 -1.89 -6.50 -15.31
N LEU A 20 -1.90 -7.40 -14.32
CA LEU A 20 -0.81 -7.54 -13.35
C LEU A 20 0.56 -7.66 -14.03
N GLN A 21 0.75 -8.60 -14.95
CA GLN A 21 2.04 -8.79 -15.61
C GLN A 21 2.52 -7.55 -16.37
N ALA A 22 1.61 -6.85 -17.04
CA ALA A 22 1.94 -5.63 -17.76
C ALA A 22 2.32 -4.50 -16.79
N VAL A 23 1.58 -4.35 -15.69
CA VAL A 23 1.79 -3.31 -14.67
C VAL A 23 3.10 -3.53 -13.92
N PHE A 24 3.37 -4.76 -13.47
CA PHE A 24 4.64 -5.10 -12.82
C PHE A 24 5.84 -5.08 -13.78
N GLY A 25 5.61 -5.12 -15.09
CA GLY A 25 6.64 -4.94 -16.11
C GLY A 25 7.03 -3.47 -16.37
N LEU A 26 6.30 -2.50 -15.81
CA LEU A 26 6.64 -1.08 -15.91
C LEU A 26 7.85 -0.75 -15.01
N PRO A 27 8.60 0.35 -15.27
CA PRO A 27 9.73 0.79 -14.46
C PRO A 27 9.30 1.45 -13.13
N PHE A 28 8.38 0.80 -12.42
CA PHE A 28 7.83 1.22 -11.14
C PHE A 28 8.05 0.14 -10.08
N GLU A 29 8.36 0.56 -8.86
CA GLU A 29 8.45 -0.34 -7.71
C GLU A 29 7.11 -0.33 -6.99
N PHE A 30 6.36 -1.42 -7.09
CA PHE A 30 5.11 -1.58 -6.37
C PHE A 30 5.39 -2.22 -5.01
N ALA A 31 4.82 -1.63 -3.96
CA ALA A 31 4.88 -2.16 -2.61
C ALA A 31 3.51 -2.18 -1.95
N VAL A 32 3.36 -3.01 -0.93
CA VAL A 32 2.23 -3.02 0.00
C VAL A 32 2.74 -2.99 1.44
N PRO A 33 1.99 -2.41 2.40
CA PRO A 33 2.28 -2.56 3.81
C PRO A 33 2.20 -4.04 4.24
N ASP A 34 3.14 -4.47 5.09
CA ASP A 34 3.18 -5.78 5.75
C ASP A 34 1.85 -6.19 6.38
N LEU A 35 1.20 -5.27 7.10
CA LEU A 35 -0.07 -5.51 7.75
C LEU A 35 -1.18 -5.83 6.75
N LEU A 36 -1.18 -5.18 5.58
CA LEU A 36 -2.14 -5.45 4.51
C LEU A 36 -1.81 -6.78 3.84
N TYR A 37 -0.52 -7.03 3.58
CA TYR A 37 -0.08 -8.29 3.01
C TYR A 37 -0.51 -9.48 3.87
N GLU A 38 -0.20 -9.45 5.17
CA GLU A 38 -0.51 -10.54 6.10
C GLU A 38 -2.02 -10.77 6.28
N ARG A 39 -2.81 -9.68 6.35
CA ARG A 39 -4.25 -9.78 6.62
C ARG A 39 -5.08 -10.17 5.41
N GLU A 40 -4.69 -9.70 4.22
CA GLU A 40 -5.57 -9.76 3.05
C GLU A 40 -4.94 -10.49 1.86
N LEU A 41 -3.62 -10.40 1.64
CA LEU A 41 -2.99 -10.98 0.44
C LEU A 41 -2.39 -12.36 0.69
N ARG A 42 -1.81 -12.62 1.86
CA ARG A 42 -1.03 -13.82 2.15
C ARG A 42 -1.76 -15.13 1.80
N HIS A 43 -3.07 -15.16 2.04
CA HIS A 43 -3.93 -16.31 1.77
C HIS A 43 -4.72 -16.21 0.45
N HIS A 44 -4.61 -15.08 -0.26
CA HIS A 44 -5.41 -14.74 -1.44
C HIS A 44 -4.54 -14.35 -2.65
N GLY A 45 -3.41 -15.03 -2.87
CA GLY A 45 -2.55 -14.80 -4.05
C GLY A 45 -1.35 -13.88 -3.82
N GLY A 46 -1.12 -13.43 -2.59
CA GLY A 46 0.04 -12.63 -2.19
C GLY A 46 1.39 -13.21 -2.60
N PRO A 47 1.66 -14.52 -2.36
CA PRO A 47 2.93 -15.13 -2.78
C PRO A 47 3.20 -15.04 -4.29
N GLN A 48 2.16 -15.08 -5.12
CA GLN A 48 2.26 -14.93 -6.56
C GLN A 48 2.58 -13.48 -6.94
N LEU A 49 1.95 -12.51 -6.28
CA LEU A 49 2.23 -11.09 -6.49
C LEU A 49 3.67 -10.74 -6.11
N VAL A 50 4.19 -11.29 -5.00
CA VAL A 50 5.59 -11.10 -4.59
C VAL A 50 6.55 -11.67 -5.65
N LYS A 51 6.24 -12.83 -6.22
CA LYS A 51 7.02 -13.41 -7.34
C LYS A 51 6.98 -12.54 -8.60
N LEU A 52 5.91 -11.79 -8.83
CA LEU A 52 5.79 -10.84 -9.94
C LEU A 52 6.54 -9.53 -9.70
N GLY A 53 7.07 -9.29 -8.49
CA GLY A 53 7.84 -8.10 -8.14
C GLY A 53 7.17 -7.19 -7.12
N LEU A 54 6.06 -7.61 -6.49
CA LEU A 54 5.47 -6.86 -5.38
C LEU A 54 6.38 -6.91 -4.15
N ARG A 55 6.73 -5.75 -3.61
CA ARG A 55 7.45 -5.62 -2.34
C ARG A 55 6.48 -5.58 -1.17
N VAL A 56 6.92 -6.11 -0.05
CA VAL A 56 6.24 -5.98 1.23
C VAL A 56 7.12 -5.09 2.09
N GLU A 57 6.57 -3.96 2.51
CA GLU A 57 7.30 -2.94 3.26
C GLU A 57 6.74 -2.88 4.69
N GLU A 58 7.65 -2.88 5.65
CA GLU A 58 7.34 -2.81 7.08
C GLU A 58 7.54 -1.38 7.59
N LEU A 59 6.74 -0.98 8.57
CA LEU A 59 6.98 0.26 9.30
C LEU A 59 7.97 0.00 10.44
N ASP A 60 8.98 0.86 10.51
CA ASP A 60 9.85 0.94 11.68
C ASP A 60 9.13 1.59 12.88
N ALA A 61 9.78 1.59 14.04
CA ALA A 61 9.20 2.12 15.27
C ALA A 61 8.79 3.61 15.14
N ASP A 62 9.58 4.40 14.40
CA ASP A 62 9.31 5.81 14.15
C ASP A 62 8.11 6.00 13.22
N GLY A 63 8.02 5.19 12.16
CA GLY A 63 6.88 5.13 11.26
C GLY A 63 5.58 4.73 11.97
N VAL A 64 5.63 3.78 12.90
CA VAL A 64 4.46 3.42 13.73
C VAL A 64 4.04 4.59 14.62
N ALA A 65 4.99 5.28 15.26
CA ALA A 65 4.70 6.46 16.07
C ALA A 65 4.07 7.59 15.23
N LEU A 66 4.54 7.76 13.99
CA LEU A 66 3.99 8.70 13.02
C LEU A 66 2.55 8.32 12.61
N ALA A 67 2.29 7.05 12.31
CA ALA A 67 0.96 6.54 11.99
C ALA A 67 -0.04 6.80 13.13
N LEU A 68 0.36 6.53 14.37
CA LEU A 68 -0.45 6.81 15.56
C LEU A 68 -0.71 8.32 15.72
N THR A 69 0.27 9.15 15.39
CA THR A 69 0.12 10.61 15.40
C THR A 69 -0.88 11.08 14.35
N TYR A 70 -0.84 10.54 13.12
CA TYR A 70 -1.84 10.83 12.10
C TYR A 70 -3.24 10.41 12.53
N ARG A 71 -3.38 9.22 13.11
CA ARG A 71 -4.67 8.73 13.61
C ARG A 71 -5.24 9.59 14.73
N ARG A 72 -4.38 10.08 15.65
CA ARG A 72 -4.81 11.02 16.70
C ARG A 72 -5.30 12.35 16.12
N ARG A 73 -4.63 12.88 15.10
CA ARG A 73 -4.97 14.15 14.44
C ARG A 73 -6.19 14.02 13.52
N ARG A 74 -6.38 12.86 12.89
CA ARG A 74 -7.49 12.56 11.97
C ARG A 74 -8.18 11.28 12.42
N ARG A 75 -9.11 11.39 13.37
CA ARG A 75 -9.87 10.25 13.90
C ARG A 75 -10.68 9.46 12.86
N ALA A 76 -10.94 10.06 11.69
CA ALA A 76 -11.61 9.41 10.58
C ALA A 76 -10.70 8.47 9.76
N LEU A 77 -9.37 8.51 9.94
CA LEU A 77 -8.46 7.56 9.29
C LEU A 77 -8.62 6.19 9.95
N SER A 78 -8.80 5.16 9.12
CA SER A 78 -8.73 3.79 9.60
C SER A 78 -7.28 3.44 10.01
N PRO A 79 -7.09 2.44 10.87
CA PRO A 79 -5.76 1.94 11.19
C PRO A 79 -4.90 1.64 9.94
N PRO A 80 -5.32 0.83 8.96
CA PRO A 80 -4.50 0.55 7.79
C PRO A 80 -4.15 1.83 7.00
N ASP A 81 -5.10 2.76 6.81
CA ASP A 81 -4.82 4.02 6.11
C ASP A 81 -3.78 4.87 6.83
N SER A 82 -3.81 4.89 8.17
CA SER A 82 -2.84 5.67 8.96
C SER A 82 -1.41 5.10 8.86
N PHE A 83 -1.29 3.77 8.72
CA PHE A 83 0.00 3.09 8.54
C PHE A 83 0.53 3.32 7.12
N ALA A 84 -0.30 3.11 6.10
CA ALA A 84 0.10 3.36 4.72
C ALA A 84 0.48 4.84 4.47
N LEU A 85 -0.22 5.78 5.11
CA LEU A 85 0.14 7.20 5.07
C LEU A 85 1.50 7.49 5.74
N ALA A 86 1.81 6.84 6.86
CA ALA A 86 3.11 6.98 7.51
C ALA A 86 4.24 6.41 6.65
N LEU A 87 4.02 5.24 6.06
CA LEU A 87 5.00 4.58 5.19
C LEU A 87 5.23 5.39 3.90
N ALA A 88 4.19 6.02 3.35
CA ALA A 88 4.37 6.90 2.20
C ALA A 88 5.12 8.18 2.56
N SER A 89 4.91 8.71 3.77
CA SER A 89 5.52 9.95 4.23
C SER A 89 7.00 9.82 4.58
N SER A 90 7.50 8.63 4.90
CA SER A 90 8.92 8.43 5.23
C SER A 90 9.81 8.40 3.98
N GLU A 91 9.29 7.95 2.84
CA GLU A 91 10.12 7.50 1.71
C GLU A 91 9.67 8.05 0.34
N SER A 92 8.94 9.19 0.30
CA SER A 92 8.48 9.86 -0.94
C SER A 92 7.68 8.94 -1.88
N TRP A 93 6.83 8.06 -1.34
CA TRP A 93 6.03 7.14 -2.15
C TRP A 93 4.77 7.82 -2.70
N THR A 94 4.40 7.44 -3.92
CA THR A 94 3.05 7.69 -4.42
C THR A 94 2.10 6.68 -3.77
N LEU A 95 1.21 7.17 -2.90
CA LEU A 95 0.23 6.35 -2.19
C LEU A 95 -1.04 6.15 -3.04
N LEU A 96 -1.38 4.90 -3.33
CA LEU A 96 -2.63 4.50 -3.97
C LEU A 96 -3.57 3.93 -2.92
N ILE A 97 -4.67 4.65 -2.66
CA ILE A 97 -5.75 4.24 -1.76
C ILE A 97 -7.05 4.19 -2.56
N SER A 98 -7.83 3.12 -2.40
CA SER A 98 -9.20 3.02 -2.93
C SER A 98 -10.19 3.43 -1.84
N THR A 99 -10.39 4.72 -1.66
CA THR A 99 -11.56 5.20 -0.92
C THR A 99 -12.31 6.17 -1.81
N GLN A 100 -13.64 6.18 -1.76
CA GLN A 100 -14.48 7.17 -2.47
C GLN A 100 -14.19 8.64 -2.07
N LYS A 101 -13.19 8.92 -1.24
CA LYS A 101 -12.95 10.25 -0.66
C LYS A 101 -11.53 10.78 -0.66
N LEU A 102 -10.47 10.03 -0.97
CA LEU A 102 -9.13 10.61 -0.96
C LEU A 102 -8.19 9.97 -2.01
N PHE A 103 -7.90 10.69 -3.09
CA PHE A 103 -6.65 10.52 -3.83
C PHE A 103 -5.61 11.43 -3.18
N CYS A 104 -4.74 10.88 -2.34
CA CYS A 104 -3.65 11.64 -1.75
C CYS A 104 -2.35 11.28 -2.46
N VAL A 105 -1.97 12.09 -3.45
CA VAL A 105 -0.61 12.08 -3.98
C VAL A 105 0.23 12.85 -2.96
N VAL A 106 0.85 12.14 -2.02
CA VAL A 106 1.88 12.73 -1.17
C VAL A 106 3.10 12.95 -2.09
N LYS A 107 3.50 14.20 -2.22
CA LYS A 107 4.69 14.64 -2.95
C LYS A 107 5.73 15.13 -1.96
#